data_AF-A0A090MY53-F1
#
_entry.id   AF-A0A090MY53-F1
#
_cell.length_a   1.000
_cell.length_b   1.000
_cell.length_c   1.000
_cell.angle_alpha   90.00
_cell.angle_beta   90.00
_cell.angle_gamma   90.00
#
_symmetry.space_group_name_H-M   'P 1'
#
loop_
_entity.id
_entity.type
_entity.pdbx_description
1 polymer ?
#
loop_
_entity_poly.entity_id
_entity_poly.type
_entity_poly.pdbx_seq_one_letter_code
_entity_poly.pdbx_strand_id
1 'polypeptide(L)'
;MNLMIISIVLIYFILQSYENVFFSVPFTEHFYSLSRIYVYRGKFFMNLKNLIRKVSLDFPEVPYKNILLKRKLIFFGERVNNTRRDHRYLQVQINGKSKYITLPSNNVVIEFVPYHGRKYFFCNRSPFNTYKEAKIYCELLEKYDSLRTQNKHLGVYSLASKIWRDVWRNCYYKCFSQNHFEELKKRLFIELGMLRTILHHSPIKYNKALEIIAQNHALRNAKKKKLFVYDDEKSKVHEVATFASPPLASVQMNKWYNEYIEEKTDFNKINKKESRQFYLLFSRRIKSVGIGAYLYRKKLTIVLTFI
;
A
#
# COMPACT_ATOMS: atom_id res chain seq x y z
N MET A 1 8.14 -34.66 25.86
CA MET A 1 8.54 -33.29 25.51
C MET A 1 7.48 -32.33 26.05
N ASN A 2 7.84 -31.43 26.96
CA ASN A 2 6.86 -30.66 27.74
C ASN A 2 6.12 -29.64 26.84
N LEU A 3 4.78 -29.61 26.89
CA LEU A 3 3.95 -28.76 26.02
C LEU A 3 4.29 -27.26 26.17
N MET A 4 4.73 -26.86 27.37
CA MET A 4 5.29 -25.55 27.67
C MET A 4 6.52 -25.21 26.81
N ILE A 5 7.45 -26.14 26.64
CA ILE A 5 8.69 -25.92 25.88
C ILE A 5 8.34 -25.72 24.40
N ILE A 6 7.44 -26.54 23.85
CA ILE A 6 6.95 -26.39 22.47
C ILE A 6 6.27 -25.04 22.28
N SER A 7 5.47 -24.59 23.26
CA SER A 7 4.76 -23.31 23.20
C SER A 7 5.72 -22.12 23.25
N ILE A 8 6.74 -22.16 24.12
CA ILE A 8 7.78 -21.11 24.21
C ILE A 8 8.62 -21.06 22.93
N VAL A 9 9.01 -22.21 22.40
CA VAL A 9 9.77 -22.30 21.14
C VAL A 9 8.93 -21.78 19.97
N LEU A 10 7.65 -22.13 19.88
CA LEU A 10 6.73 -21.58 18.87
C LEU A 10 6.56 -20.07 19.01
N ILE A 11 6.35 -19.56 20.23
CA ILE A 11 6.27 -18.11 20.49
C ILE A 11 7.57 -17.43 20.07
N TYR A 12 8.72 -18.02 20.37
CA TYR A 12 10.02 -17.50 19.98
C TYR A 12 10.21 -17.48 18.45
N PHE A 13 9.91 -18.58 17.76
CA PHE A 13 9.96 -18.64 16.29
C PHE A 13 8.99 -17.65 15.64
N ILE A 14 7.77 -17.52 16.20
CA ILE A 14 6.78 -16.55 15.77
C ILE A 14 7.33 -15.13 15.96
N LEU A 15 7.89 -14.80 17.13
CA LEU A 15 8.49 -13.49 17.40
C LEU A 15 9.68 -13.19 16.48
N GLN A 16 10.53 -14.17 16.21
CA GLN A 16 11.70 -14.04 15.33
C GLN A 16 11.28 -13.86 13.87
N SER A 17 10.14 -14.42 13.46
CA SER A 17 9.58 -14.22 12.12
C SER A 17 9.01 -12.80 11.88
N TYR A 18 8.74 -12.03 12.95
CA TYR A 18 8.18 -10.67 12.88
C TYR A 18 9.23 -9.54 12.91
N GLU A 19 10.52 -9.87 12.85
CA GLU A 19 11.62 -8.89 12.93
C GLU A 19 12.23 -8.50 11.57
N ASN A 20 11.56 -8.76 10.43
CA ASN A 20 12.21 -8.72 9.12
C ASN A 20 12.13 -7.39 8.36
N VAL A 21 11.33 -6.42 8.81
CA VAL A 21 11.24 -5.12 8.12
C VAL A 21 12.42 -4.24 8.51
N PHE A 22 13.26 -3.92 7.52
CA PHE A 22 14.36 -2.99 7.69
C PHE A 22 13.90 -1.54 7.74
N PHE A 23 14.61 -0.74 8.52
CA PHE A 23 14.42 0.70 8.64
C PHE A 23 15.64 1.44 8.09
N SER A 24 15.43 2.22 7.04
CA SER A 24 16.50 2.97 6.39
C SER A 24 16.54 4.42 6.83
N VAL A 25 17.72 4.83 7.31
CA VAL A 25 17.99 6.21 7.72
C VAL A 25 19.00 6.85 6.78
N PRO A 26 18.63 7.99 6.15
CA PRO A 26 19.52 8.63 5.21
C PRO A 26 20.64 9.42 5.90
N PHE A 27 21.83 9.39 5.30
CA PHE A 27 22.96 10.23 5.68
C PHE A 27 23.73 10.71 4.44
N THR A 28 24.58 11.71 4.65
CA THR A 28 25.51 12.25 3.65
C THR A 28 26.94 11.97 4.10
N GLU A 29 27.84 11.66 3.17
CA GLU A 29 29.24 11.40 3.45
C GLU A 29 30.12 12.48 2.79
N HIS A 30 31.05 13.05 3.55
CA HIS A 30 32.04 14.00 3.06
C HIS A 30 33.43 13.37 3.16
N PHE A 31 34.15 13.38 2.05
CA PHE A 31 35.54 12.94 1.98
C PHE A 31 36.45 14.16 1.97
N TYR A 32 37.32 14.22 2.97
CA TYR A 32 38.52 15.05 2.99
C TYR A 32 39.72 14.13 2.81
N SER A 33 40.83 14.63 2.29
CA SER A 33 42.01 13.85 1.85
C SER A 33 42.32 12.61 2.69
N LEU A 34 42.29 12.71 4.03
CA LEU A 34 42.56 11.60 4.95
C LEU A 34 41.41 11.27 5.91
N SER A 35 40.26 11.93 5.82
CA SER A 35 39.17 11.76 6.78
C SER A 35 37.79 11.71 6.15
N ARG A 36 36.86 11.04 6.83
CA ARG A 36 35.46 10.92 6.43
C ARG A 36 34.59 11.52 7.50
N ILE A 37 33.69 12.41 7.09
CA ILE A 37 32.69 13.01 7.98
C ILE A 37 31.31 12.57 7.50
N TYR A 38 30.50 12.11 8.44
CA TYR A 38 29.13 11.70 8.18
C TYR A 38 28.18 12.78 8.68
N VAL A 39 27.21 13.16 7.85
CA VAL A 39 26.22 14.18 8.19
C VAL A 39 24.84 13.55 8.28
N TYR A 40 24.20 13.74 9.43
CA TYR A 40 22.84 13.27 9.71
C TYR A 40 22.07 14.34 10.48
N ARG A 41 20.93 14.78 9.90
CA ARG A 41 20.07 15.85 10.46
C ARG A 41 20.84 17.10 10.87
N GLY A 42 21.76 17.55 10.02
CA GLY A 42 22.59 18.74 10.25
C GLY A 42 23.71 18.57 11.27
N LYS A 43 23.90 17.37 11.84
CA LYS A 43 24.99 17.07 12.78
C LYS A 43 26.10 16.29 12.08
N PHE A 44 27.34 16.60 12.45
CA PHE A 44 28.55 15.96 11.94
C PHE A 44 29.02 14.84 12.87
N PHE A 45 29.48 13.75 12.30
CA PHE A 45 30.01 12.58 13.02
C PHE A 45 31.32 12.15 12.39
N MET A 46 32.36 11.99 13.22
CA MET A 46 33.70 11.59 12.77
C MET A 46 33.82 10.10 12.42
N ASN A 47 32.86 9.28 12.87
CA ASN A 47 32.85 7.85 12.59
C ASN A 47 31.42 7.29 12.58
N LEU A 48 31.26 6.15 11.92
CA LEU A 48 29.98 5.44 11.81
C LEU A 48 29.44 4.97 13.17
N LYS A 49 30.32 4.65 14.12
CA LYS A 49 29.94 4.23 15.48
C LYS A 49 29.11 5.31 16.19
N ASN A 50 29.54 6.56 16.12
CA ASN A 50 28.84 7.68 16.74
C ASN A 50 27.56 8.02 15.96
N LEU A 51 27.60 7.96 14.63
CA LEU A 51 26.40 8.12 13.80
C LEU A 51 25.33 7.10 14.15
N ILE A 52 25.65 5.81 14.13
CA ILE A 52 24.64 4.75 14.35
C ILE A 52 24.09 4.82 15.77
N ARG A 53 24.92 5.11 16.79
CA ARG A 53 24.43 5.35 18.16
C ARG A 53 23.42 6.48 18.21
N LYS A 54 23.69 7.60 17.53
CA LYS A 54 22.74 8.72 17.48
C LYS A 54 21.46 8.34 16.75
N VAL A 55 21.54 7.59 15.65
CA VAL A 55 20.36 7.10 14.94
C VAL A 55 19.52 6.18 15.83
N SER A 56 20.13 5.26 16.57
CA SER A 56 19.40 4.39 17.50
C SER A 56 18.72 5.16 18.63
N LEU A 57 19.33 6.24 19.13
CA LEU A 57 18.71 7.12 20.12
C LEU A 57 17.54 7.95 19.55
N ASP A 58 17.60 8.31 18.26
CA ASP A 58 16.54 9.07 17.60
C ASP A 58 15.29 8.24 17.27
N PHE A 59 15.44 6.90 17.28
CA PHE A 59 14.43 5.90 16.94
C PHE A 59 14.47 4.70 17.90
N PRO A 60 14.22 4.90 19.21
CA PRO A 60 14.28 3.82 20.21
C PRO A 60 13.29 2.68 19.94
N GLU A 61 12.23 2.94 19.17
CA GLU A 61 11.24 1.95 18.77
C GLU A 61 11.73 0.96 17.68
N VAL A 62 12.89 1.23 17.07
CA VAL A 62 13.46 0.40 16.01
C VAL A 62 14.58 -0.48 16.57
N PRO A 63 14.48 -1.81 16.45
CA PRO A 63 15.57 -2.70 16.84
C PRO A 63 16.85 -2.35 16.10
N TYR A 64 17.95 -2.23 16.85
CA TYR A 64 19.26 -1.83 16.31
C TYR A 64 19.66 -2.59 15.04
N LYS A 65 19.48 -3.92 15.05
CA LYS A 65 19.84 -4.82 13.95
C LYS A 65 19.06 -4.57 12.65
N ASN A 66 17.90 -3.91 12.75
CA ASN A 66 17.04 -3.56 11.62
C ASN A 66 17.37 -2.18 11.02
N ILE A 67 18.23 -1.40 11.66
CA ILE A 67 18.63 -0.08 11.17
C ILE A 67 19.66 -0.24 10.06
N LEU A 68 19.34 0.34 8.90
CA LEU A 68 20.20 0.43 7.75
C LEU A 68 20.50 1.90 7.45
N LEU A 69 21.76 2.24 7.22
CA LEU A 69 22.12 3.58 6.79
C LEU A 69 22.11 3.66 5.26
N LYS A 70 21.38 4.62 4.70
CA LYS A 70 21.30 4.86 3.25
C LYS A 70 22.05 6.13 2.90
N ARG A 71 23.13 5.99 2.15
CA ARG A 71 23.93 7.12 1.70
C ARG A 71 23.17 7.86 0.59
N LYS A 72 22.85 9.14 0.80
CA LYS A 72 22.15 9.97 -0.19
C LYS A 72 23.11 10.69 -1.13
N LEU A 73 24.16 11.28 -0.56
CA LEU A 73 25.12 12.11 -1.28
C LEU A 73 26.53 11.79 -0.78
N ILE A 74 27.49 11.87 -1.70
CA ILE A 74 28.91 11.83 -1.40
C ILE A 74 29.54 13.13 -1.90
N PHE A 75 30.27 13.82 -1.03
CA PHE A 75 31.02 15.03 -1.36
C PHE A 75 32.51 14.70 -1.39
N PHE A 76 33.18 15.06 -2.48
CA PHE A 76 34.64 15.02 -2.65
C PHE A 76 35.11 16.43 -3.01
N GLY A 77 35.42 17.24 -1.99
CA GLY A 77 35.57 18.69 -2.18
C GLY A 77 34.28 19.28 -2.77
N GLU A 78 34.39 19.92 -3.94
CA GLU A 78 33.26 20.53 -4.66
C GLU A 78 32.43 19.54 -5.47
N ARG A 79 32.92 18.31 -5.69
CA ARG A 79 32.21 17.30 -6.49
C ARG A 79 31.15 16.59 -5.65
N VAL A 80 29.94 16.50 -6.18
CA VAL A 80 28.82 15.81 -5.54
C VAL A 80 28.41 14.58 -6.36
N ASN A 81 28.45 13.41 -5.74
CA ASN A 81 27.91 12.18 -6.30
C ASN A 81 26.59 11.80 -5.61
N ASN A 82 25.54 11.59 -6.40
CA ASN A 82 24.20 11.28 -5.91
C ASN A 82 23.94 9.77 -5.93
N THR A 83 23.97 9.14 -4.75
CA THR A 83 23.82 7.68 -4.59
C THR A 83 22.41 7.25 -4.18
N ARG A 84 21.41 8.13 -4.30
CA ARG A 84 20.03 7.83 -3.85
C ARG A 84 19.42 6.60 -4.55
N ARG A 85 19.90 6.27 -5.75
CA ARG A 85 19.40 5.16 -6.60
C ARG A 85 20.24 3.88 -6.51
N ASP A 86 21.32 3.87 -5.75
CA ASP A 86 22.26 2.75 -5.76
C ASP A 86 21.72 1.46 -5.12
N HIS A 87 20.55 1.51 -4.47
CA HIS A 87 19.93 0.39 -3.74
C HIS A 87 20.85 -0.33 -2.71
N ARG A 88 22.01 0.27 -2.40
CA ARG A 88 22.98 -0.20 -1.42
C ARG A 88 22.71 0.43 -0.06
N TYR A 89 22.77 -0.40 0.97
CA TYR A 89 22.61 0.00 2.35
C TYR A 89 23.85 -0.36 3.13
N LEU A 90 24.15 0.43 4.17
CA LEU A 90 25.24 0.18 5.08
C LEU A 90 24.66 -0.33 6.40
N GLN A 91 24.95 -1.59 6.73
CA GLN A 91 24.64 -2.16 8.03
C GLN A 91 25.83 -1.92 8.95
N VAL A 92 25.62 -1.18 10.03
CA VAL A 92 26.67 -0.82 11.01
C VAL A 92 26.40 -1.55 12.31
N GLN A 93 27.44 -2.14 12.90
CA GLN A 93 27.44 -2.75 14.23
C GLN A 93 27.77 -1.71 15.31
N ILE A 94 27.42 -1.99 16.58
CA ILE A 94 27.59 -1.04 17.70
C ILE A 94 29.06 -0.65 17.91
N ASN A 95 29.98 -1.53 17.54
CA ASN A 95 31.43 -1.29 17.60
C ASN A 95 31.96 -0.44 16.44
N GLY A 96 31.12 -0.09 15.45
CA GLY A 96 31.48 0.69 14.26
C GLY A 96 31.86 -0.14 13.03
N LYS A 97 32.01 -1.46 13.15
CA LYS A 97 32.20 -2.34 11.98
C LYS A 97 30.99 -2.23 11.07
N SER A 98 31.21 -2.15 9.77
CA SER A 98 30.12 -1.99 8.82
C SER A 98 30.31 -2.86 7.58
N LYS A 99 29.19 -3.23 6.97
CA LYS A 99 29.17 -3.95 5.70
C LYS A 99 28.11 -3.36 4.78
N TYR A 100 28.42 -3.30 3.49
CA TYR A 100 27.40 -3.00 2.49
C TYR A 100 26.52 -4.23 2.29
N ILE A 101 25.22 -3.98 2.19
CA ILE A 101 24.23 -4.99 1.82
C ILE A 101 23.38 -4.45 0.67
N THR A 102 23.03 -5.34 -0.26
CA THR A 102 22.02 -5.10 -1.28
C THR A 102 20.81 -5.92 -0.87
N LEU A 103 19.66 -5.26 -0.76
CA LEU A 103 18.43 -5.98 -0.44
C LEU A 103 17.84 -6.57 -1.72
N PRO A 104 17.29 -7.80 -1.67
CA PRO A 104 16.50 -8.35 -2.76
C PRO A 104 15.38 -7.40 -3.21
N SER A 105 14.98 -7.44 -4.48
CA SER A 105 13.97 -6.54 -5.05
C SER A 105 12.57 -6.70 -4.42
N ASN A 106 12.30 -7.86 -3.83
CA ASN A 106 11.06 -8.15 -3.09
C ASN A 106 11.07 -7.60 -1.67
N ASN A 107 12.23 -7.36 -1.04
CA ASN A 107 12.29 -6.82 0.32
C ASN A 107 11.65 -5.43 0.41
N VAL A 108 10.97 -5.20 1.53
CA VAL A 108 10.33 -3.93 1.84
C VAL A 108 11.14 -3.21 2.90
N VAL A 109 11.37 -1.92 2.70
CA VAL A 109 12.14 -1.06 3.61
C VAL A 109 11.29 0.12 3.99
N ILE A 110 11.29 0.46 5.28
CA ILE A 110 10.73 1.71 5.77
C ILE A 110 11.79 2.79 5.60
N GLU A 111 11.53 3.81 4.80
CA GLU A 111 12.46 4.92 4.61
C GLU A 111 12.12 6.08 5.55
N PHE A 112 13.10 6.56 6.31
CA PHE A 112 12.97 7.79 7.07
C PHE A 112 13.20 9.02 6.17
N VAL A 113 12.23 9.93 6.18
CA VAL A 113 12.30 11.21 5.45
C VAL A 113 11.93 12.35 6.39
N PRO A 114 12.90 13.17 6.83
CA PRO A 114 12.59 14.41 7.54
C PRO A 114 12.09 15.47 6.54
N TYR A 115 10.98 16.14 6.84
CA TYR A 115 10.42 17.21 6.00
C TYR A 115 9.81 18.31 6.88
N HIS A 116 10.27 19.56 6.73
CA HIS A 116 9.90 20.72 7.57
C HIS A 116 9.83 20.41 9.07
N GLY A 117 10.89 19.79 9.61
CA GLY A 117 10.98 19.44 11.04
C GLY A 117 10.12 18.24 11.47
N ARG A 118 9.23 17.73 10.62
CA ARG A 118 8.41 16.55 10.88
C ARG A 118 9.14 15.27 10.44
N LYS A 119 8.84 14.18 11.15
CA LYS A 119 9.34 12.84 10.84
C LYS A 119 8.29 12.12 9.97
N TYR A 120 8.67 11.70 8.78
CA TYR A 120 7.86 10.83 7.95
C TYR A 120 8.54 9.48 7.74
N PHE A 121 7.73 8.45 7.68
CA PHE A 121 8.14 7.07 7.44
C PHE A 121 7.45 6.62 6.15
N PHE A 122 8.22 6.24 5.15
CA PHE A 122 7.68 5.82 3.86
C PHE A 122 7.77 4.31 3.72
N CYS A 123 6.65 3.68 3.35
CA CYS A 123 6.62 2.27 2.97
C CYS A 123 5.86 2.14 1.66
N ASN A 124 6.48 1.56 0.62
CA ASN A 124 5.89 1.41 -0.72
C ASN A 124 5.28 2.72 -1.26
N ARG A 125 6.04 3.82 -1.17
CA ARG A 125 5.64 5.20 -1.55
C ARG A 125 4.54 5.83 -0.71
N SER A 126 3.94 5.10 0.24
CA SER A 126 2.95 5.63 1.16
C SER A 126 3.63 6.33 2.36
N PRO A 127 3.31 7.59 2.67
CA PRO A 127 3.82 8.29 3.85
C PRO A 127 3.01 7.93 5.12
N PHE A 128 3.70 7.82 6.24
CA PHE A 128 3.15 7.60 7.57
C PHE A 128 3.78 8.56 8.58
N ASN A 129 3.00 8.93 9.60
CA ASN A 129 3.45 9.83 10.66
C ASN A 129 4.24 9.10 11.75
N THR A 130 4.07 7.78 11.86
CA THR A 130 4.73 6.95 12.87
C THR A 130 5.41 5.73 12.24
N TYR A 131 6.52 5.31 12.84
CA TYR A 131 7.21 4.07 12.45
C TYR A 131 6.29 2.85 12.56
N LYS A 132 5.46 2.80 13.62
CA LYS A 132 4.53 1.68 13.88
C LYS A 132 3.52 1.49 12.75
N GLU A 133 2.93 2.56 12.23
CA GLU A 133 1.99 2.49 11.10
C GLU A 133 2.69 2.01 9.82
N ALA A 134 3.87 2.58 9.51
CA ALA A 134 4.66 2.15 8.36
C ALA A 134 5.08 0.68 8.46
N LYS A 135 5.46 0.22 9.66
CA LYS A 135 5.82 -1.17 9.92
C LYS A 135 4.67 -2.12 9.67
N ILE A 136 3.49 -1.84 10.22
CA ILE A 136 2.28 -2.66 9.96
C ILE A 136 2.00 -2.71 8.45
N TYR A 137 2.15 -1.60 7.74
CA TYR A 137 1.95 -1.56 6.30
C TYR A 137 2.96 -2.43 5.53
N CYS A 138 4.25 -2.31 5.86
CA CYS A 138 5.32 -3.11 5.28
C CYS A 138 5.17 -4.61 5.58
N GLU A 139 4.77 -4.99 6.78
CA GLU A 139 4.48 -6.39 7.14
C GLU A 139 3.34 -6.97 6.27
N LEU A 140 2.31 -6.17 5.98
CA LEU A 140 1.23 -6.60 5.08
C LEU A 140 1.71 -6.71 3.64
N LEU A 141 2.63 -5.83 3.20
CA LEU A 141 3.26 -5.95 1.89
C LEU A 141 4.07 -7.23 1.76
N GLU A 142 4.96 -7.53 2.71
CA GLU A 142 5.73 -8.79 2.68
C GLU A 142 4.81 -10.01 2.70
N LYS A 143 3.75 -9.96 3.51
CA LYS A 143 2.77 -11.04 3.61
C LYS A 143 1.99 -11.27 2.32
N TYR A 144 1.53 -10.20 1.66
CA TYR A 144 0.59 -10.30 0.54
C TYR A 144 1.24 -10.18 -0.83
N ASP A 145 2.47 -9.67 -0.92
CA ASP A 145 3.18 -9.55 -2.19
C ASP A 145 3.64 -10.89 -2.75
N SER A 146 3.61 -12.00 -2.02
CA SER A 146 3.82 -13.33 -2.61
C SER A 146 2.55 -13.89 -3.25
N LEU A 147 1.37 -13.32 -2.97
CA LEU A 147 0.09 -13.87 -3.40
C LEU A 147 -0.23 -13.46 -4.84
N ARG A 148 -0.27 -14.45 -5.72
CA ARG A 148 -0.50 -14.32 -7.18
C ARG A 148 -1.74 -15.11 -7.65
N THR A 149 -2.75 -15.23 -6.78
CA THR A 149 -3.94 -16.08 -7.01
C THR A 149 -5.15 -15.32 -7.57
N GLN A 150 -5.02 -14.04 -7.86
CA GLN A 150 -6.11 -13.16 -8.31
C GLN A 150 -6.80 -13.70 -9.56
N ASN A 151 -6.03 -14.23 -10.53
CA ASN A 151 -6.56 -14.85 -11.75
C ASN A 151 -7.54 -16.00 -11.48
N LYS A 152 -7.39 -16.71 -10.35
CA LYS A 152 -8.28 -17.82 -9.96
C LYS A 152 -9.63 -17.34 -9.39
N HIS A 153 -9.75 -16.05 -9.10
CA HIS A 153 -10.93 -15.43 -8.51
C HIS A 153 -11.67 -14.52 -9.51
N LEU A 154 -11.30 -14.59 -10.79
CA LEU A 154 -12.04 -13.92 -11.85
C LEU A 154 -13.33 -14.71 -12.11
N GLY A 155 -14.40 -13.99 -12.42
CA GLY A 155 -15.70 -14.60 -12.69
C GLY A 155 -15.75 -15.35 -14.02
N VAL A 156 -16.89 -15.98 -14.28
CA VAL A 156 -17.14 -16.86 -15.42
C VAL A 156 -17.09 -16.10 -16.76
N TYR A 157 -17.41 -14.80 -16.75
CA TYR A 157 -17.47 -14.02 -17.99
C TYR A 157 -16.09 -13.69 -18.56
N SER A 158 -15.73 -14.38 -19.64
CA SER A 158 -14.39 -14.36 -20.26
C SER A 158 -13.92 -12.97 -20.69
N LEU A 159 -14.82 -12.13 -21.20
CA LEU A 159 -14.48 -10.79 -21.66
C LEU A 159 -14.14 -9.83 -20.51
N ALA A 160 -14.83 -9.93 -19.36
CA ALA A 160 -14.47 -9.18 -18.16
C ALA A 160 -13.12 -9.65 -17.60
N SER A 161 -12.85 -10.96 -17.66
CA SER A 161 -11.56 -11.54 -17.28
C SER A 161 -10.42 -11.09 -18.19
N LYS A 162 -10.68 -10.90 -19.49
CA LYS A 162 -9.71 -10.33 -20.44
C LYS A 162 -9.38 -8.87 -20.10
N ILE A 163 -10.40 -8.04 -19.88
CA ILE A 163 -10.20 -6.65 -19.42
C ILE A 163 -9.37 -6.61 -18.15
N TRP A 164 -9.69 -7.45 -17.17
CA TRP A 164 -8.95 -7.48 -15.93
C TRP A 164 -7.45 -7.74 -16.18
N ARG A 165 -7.10 -8.74 -17.00
CA ARG A 165 -5.69 -9.03 -17.33
C ARG A 165 -5.01 -7.83 -18.02
N ASP A 166 -5.73 -7.17 -18.92
CA ASP A 166 -5.24 -6.01 -19.68
C ASP A 166 -5.06 -4.76 -18.82
N VAL A 167 -5.92 -4.55 -17.83
CA VAL A 167 -5.85 -3.40 -16.90
C VAL A 167 -4.82 -3.65 -15.82
N TRP A 168 -4.74 -4.85 -15.26
CA TRP A 168 -3.91 -5.12 -14.08
C TRP A 168 -2.48 -5.53 -14.44
N ARG A 169 -2.18 -6.18 -15.59
CA ARG A 169 -0.82 -6.44 -16.10
C ARG A 169 0.26 -6.70 -15.02
N ASN A 170 0.17 -7.80 -14.28
CA ASN A 170 1.10 -8.16 -13.19
C ASN A 170 1.19 -7.14 -12.02
N CYS A 171 0.26 -6.19 -11.93
CA CYS A 171 0.13 -5.27 -10.80
C CYS A 171 -0.60 -5.97 -9.64
N TYR A 172 0.17 -6.66 -8.81
CA TYR A 172 -0.33 -7.32 -7.60
C TYR A 172 -0.29 -6.39 -6.38
N TYR A 173 -0.42 -6.94 -5.17
CA TYR A 173 -0.59 -6.17 -3.94
C TYR A 173 0.43 -5.04 -3.76
N LYS A 174 1.73 -5.32 -3.92
CA LYS A 174 2.78 -4.28 -3.81
C LYS A 174 2.63 -3.16 -4.84
N CYS A 175 2.14 -3.47 -6.04
CA CYS A 175 1.91 -2.45 -7.06
C CYS A 175 0.67 -1.59 -6.74
N PHE A 176 -0.50 -2.20 -6.53
CA PHE A 176 -1.74 -1.42 -6.40
C PHE A 176 -1.92 -0.74 -5.04
N SER A 177 -1.18 -1.18 -4.02
CA SER A 177 -1.20 -0.54 -2.69
C SER A 177 -0.28 0.69 -2.60
N GLN A 178 0.40 1.09 -3.67
CA GLN A 178 1.22 2.31 -3.64
C GLN A 178 0.39 3.55 -3.32
N ASN A 179 1.02 4.50 -2.60
CA ASN A 179 0.43 5.79 -2.25
C ASN A 179 -0.94 5.65 -1.55
N HIS A 180 -1.09 4.76 -0.58
CA HIS A 180 -2.37 4.49 0.08
C HIS A 180 -3.49 4.08 -0.90
N PHE A 181 -3.19 3.15 -1.81
CA PHE A 181 -4.13 2.57 -2.78
C PHE A 181 -4.61 3.53 -3.90
N GLU A 182 -3.87 4.61 -4.20
CA GLU A 182 -4.17 5.44 -5.39
C GLU A 182 -4.10 4.63 -6.70
N GLU A 183 -3.12 3.72 -6.82
CA GLU A 183 -2.97 2.88 -8.00
C GLU A 183 -4.14 1.89 -8.16
N LEU A 184 -4.66 1.36 -7.04
CA LEU A 184 -5.89 0.56 -7.02
C LEU A 184 -7.06 1.37 -7.57
N LYS A 185 -7.30 2.59 -7.06
CA LYS A 185 -8.40 3.46 -7.49
C LYS A 185 -8.33 3.76 -8.98
N LYS A 186 -7.15 4.13 -9.47
CA LYS A 186 -6.92 4.39 -10.90
C LYS A 186 -7.28 3.19 -11.77
N ARG A 187 -6.84 1.98 -11.40
CA ARG A 187 -7.10 0.77 -12.21
C ARG A 187 -8.55 0.32 -12.14
N LEU A 188 -9.19 0.41 -10.98
CA LEU A 188 -10.63 0.15 -10.85
C LEU A 188 -11.46 1.09 -11.75
N PHE A 189 -11.08 2.37 -11.83
CA PHE A 189 -11.73 3.33 -12.73
C PHE A 189 -11.56 2.96 -14.21
N ILE A 190 -10.36 2.58 -14.62
CA ILE A 190 -10.08 2.13 -16.00
C ILE A 190 -10.89 0.87 -16.32
N GLU A 191 -10.88 -0.13 -15.42
CA GLU A 191 -11.64 -1.37 -15.59
C GLU A 191 -13.14 -1.11 -15.72
N LEU A 192 -13.71 -0.26 -14.84
CA LEU A 192 -15.11 0.16 -14.93
C LEU A 192 -15.42 0.82 -16.28
N GLY A 193 -14.54 1.72 -16.75
CA GLY A 193 -14.68 2.36 -18.04
C GLY A 193 -14.73 1.36 -19.19
N MET A 194 -13.81 0.39 -19.22
CA MET A 194 -13.77 -0.64 -20.27
C MET A 194 -15.00 -1.56 -20.23
N LEU A 195 -15.44 -1.96 -19.04
CA LEU A 195 -16.66 -2.77 -18.87
C LEU A 195 -17.90 -2.03 -19.38
N ARG A 196 -18.02 -0.72 -19.10
CA ARG A 196 -19.11 0.12 -19.61
C ARG A 196 -19.08 0.30 -21.12
N THR A 197 -17.89 0.38 -21.73
CA THR A 197 -17.75 0.45 -23.19
C THR A 197 -18.31 -0.79 -23.88
N ILE A 198 -18.09 -1.99 -23.33
CA ILE A 198 -18.68 -3.24 -23.85
C ILE A 198 -20.21 -3.22 -23.81
N LEU A 199 -20.78 -2.60 -22.78
CA LEU A 199 -22.23 -2.43 -22.68
C LEU A 199 -22.77 -1.33 -23.62
N HIS A 200 -21.92 -0.74 -24.47
CA HIS A 200 -22.23 0.40 -25.34
C HIS A 200 -22.71 1.63 -24.56
N HIS A 201 -22.13 1.86 -23.38
CA HIS A 201 -22.45 3.00 -22.54
C HIS A 201 -21.41 4.10 -22.71
N SER A 202 -21.82 5.36 -22.52
CA SER A 202 -20.91 6.50 -22.58
C SER A 202 -19.78 6.37 -21.54
N PRO A 203 -18.57 6.88 -21.85
CA PRO A 203 -17.46 6.92 -20.90
C PRO A 203 -17.88 7.60 -19.60
N ILE A 204 -17.52 7.00 -18.46
CA ILE A 204 -17.76 7.56 -17.13
C ILE A 204 -16.63 8.53 -16.78
N LYS A 205 -16.97 9.68 -16.21
CA LYS A 205 -16.01 10.70 -15.78
C LYS A 205 -15.58 10.47 -14.34
N TYR A 206 -14.30 10.67 -14.05
CA TYR A 206 -13.82 10.66 -12.67
C TYR A 206 -14.19 11.97 -11.99
N ASN A 207 -14.73 11.92 -10.78
CA ASN A 207 -15.15 13.10 -10.02
C ASN A 207 -14.48 13.11 -8.63
N LYS A 208 -13.70 14.17 -8.36
CA LYS A 208 -12.92 14.30 -7.13
C LYS A 208 -13.79 14.53 -5.89
N ALA A 209 -14.93 15.22 -6.02
CA ALA A 209 -15.85 15.42 -4.90
C ALA A 209 -16.48 14.09 -4.49
N LEU A 210 -16.89 13.26 -5.45
CA LEU A 210 -17.36 11.91 -5.20
C LEU A 210 -16.28 11.05 -4.54
N GLU A 211 -15.02 11.16 -4.98
CA GLU A 211 -13.90 10.43 -4.36
C GLU A 211 -13.75 10.79 -2.87
N ILE A 212 -13.85 12.07 -2.51
CA ILE A 212 -13.75 12.50 -1.11
C ILE A 212 -14.86 11.84 -0.27
N ILE A 213 -16.09 11.80 -0.79
CA ILE A 213 -17.22 11.11 -0.13
C ILE A 213 -16.91 9.62 0.03
N ALA A 214 -16.52 8.95 -1.07
CA ALA A 214 -16.21 7.52 -1.07
C ALA A 214 -15.07 7.18 -0.11
N GLN A 215 -14.03 8.01 -0.05
CA GLN A 215 -12.88 7.82 0.84
C GLN A 215 -13.27 7.97 2.31
N ASN A 216 -14.11 8.94 2.64
CA ASN A 216 -14.65 9.12 3.99
C ASN A 216 -15.54 7.94 4.41
N HIS A 217 -16.35 7.42 3.50
CA HIS A 217 -17.19 6.25 3.74
C HIS A 217 -16.34 4.98 3.89
N ALA A 218 -15.31 4.79 3.06
CA ALA A 218 -14.36 3.68 3.20
C ALA A 218 -13.66 3.69 4.57
N LEU A 219 -13.19 4.87 5.00
CA LEU A 219 -12.59 5.08 6.33
C LEU A 219 -13.57 4.71 7.45
N ARG A 220 -14.81 5.19 7.38
CA ARG A 220 -15.87 4.93 8.37
C ARG A 220 -16.21 3.45 8.43
N ASN A 221 -16.44 2.81 7.29
CA ASN A 221 -16.76 1.39 7.16
C ASN A 221 -15.64 0.51 7.73
N ALA A 222 -14.39 0.83 7.41
CA ALA A 222 -13.22 0.10 7.90
C ALA A 222 -13.05 0.22 9.42
N LYS A 223 -13.21 1.43 9.99
CA LYS A 223 -13.10 1.66 11.44
C LYS A 223 -14.22 1.01 12.23
N LYS A 224 -15.46 1.11 11.74
CA LYS A 224 -16.65 0.51 12.39
C LYS A 224 -16.80 -0.99 12.12
N LYS A 225 -16.00 -1.56 11.20
CA LYS A 225 -16.07 -2.96 10.76
C LYS A 225 -17.47 -3.38 10.28
N LYS A 226 -18.24 -2.43 9.75
CA LYS A 226 -19.58 -2.62 9.23
C LYS A 226 -19.69 -1.88 7.90
N LEU A 227 -20.27 -2.53 6.89
CA LEU A 227 -20.57 -1.87 5.62
C LEU A 227 -21.81 -1.01 5.83
N PHE A 228 -21.61 0.30 5.75
CA PHE A 228 -22.70 1.24 5.54
C PHE A 228 -22.68 1.57 4.05
N VAL A 229 -23.79 1.29 3.37
CA VAL A 229 -24.04 1.71 2.00
C VAL A 229 -25.07 2.83 2.08
N TYR A 230 -24.67 4.02 1.65
CA TYR A 230 -25.54 5.18 1.63
C TYR A 230 -26.31 5.21 0.32
N ASP A 231 -27.64 5.17 0.44
CA ASP A 231 -28.57 5.38 -0.66
C ASP A 231 -29.45 6.54 -0.24
N ASP A 232 -28.93 7.75 -0.40
CA ASP A 232 -29.68 8.96 -0.08
C ASP A 232 -30.40 9.42 -1.35
N GLU A 233 -31.66 9.00 -1.46
CA GLU A 233 -32.59 9.39 -2.53
C GLU A 233 -32.65 10.92 -2.72
N LYS A 234 -32.37 11.71 -1.68
CA LYS A 234 -32.34 13.18 -1.75
C LYS A 234 -31.04 13.71 -2.37
N SER A 235 -29.92 13.05 -2.12
CA SER A 235 -28.59 13.48 -2.60
C SER A 235 -28.32 13.15 -4.07
N LYS A 236 -29.10 12.23 -4.67
CA LYS A 236 -28.82 11.59 -5.97
C LYS A 236 -27.47 10.87 -6.05
N VAL A 237 -26.72 10.76 -4.96
CA VAL A 237 -25.46 10.02 -4.87
C VAL A 237 -25.77 8.58 -4.49
N HIS A 238 -25.40 7.68 -5.39
CA HIS A 238 -25.51 6.25 -5.20
C HIS A 238 -24.17 5.66 -4.79
N GLU A 239 -24.19 4.48 -4.16
CA GLU A 239 -23.00 3.87 -3.59
C GLU A 239 -22.99 2.35 -3.75
N VAL A 240 -21.82 1.79 -4.06
CA VAL A 240 -21.49 0.39 -3.78
C VAL A 240 -20.28 0.32 -2.86
N ALA A 241 -20.31 -0.59 -1.89
CA ALA A 241 -19.22 -0.77 -0.93
C ALA A 241 -18.96 -2.24 -0.64
N THR A 242 -17.72 -2.59 -0.33
CA THR A 242 -17.34 -3.97 0.01
C THR A 242 -16.15 -4.02 0.96
N PHE A 243 -16.07 -5.11 1.72
CA PHE A 243 -14.83 -5.52 2.36
C PHE A 243 -14.10 -6.49 1.45
N ALA A 244 -12.92 -6.10 1.00
CA ALA A 244 -12.02 -6.94 0.22
C ALA A 244 -10.91 -7.51 1.10
N SER A 245 -10.53 -8.76 0.80
CA SER A 245 -9.22 -9.26 1.21
C SER A 245 -8.14 -8.42 0.50
N PRO A 246 -7.16 -7.82 1.21
CA PRO A 246 -6.18 -6.94 0.60
C PRO A 246 -5.51 -7.49 -0.68
N PRO A 247 -5.01 -8.75 -0.74
CA PRO A 247 -4.42 -9.29 -1.97
C PRO A 247 -5.41 -9.48 -3.13
N LEU A 248 -6.71 -9.57 -2.86
CA LEU A 248 -7.77 -9.78 -3.85
C LEU A 248 -8.50 -8.48 -4.22
N ALA A 249 -8.05 -7.34 -3.72
CA ALA A 249 -8.68 -6.04 -4.00
C ALA A 249 -8.82 -5.74 -5.49
N SER A 250 -7.85 -6.18 -6.29
CA SER A 250 -7.86 -5.96 -7.74
C SER A 250 -8.97 -6.72 -8.47
N VAL A 251 -9.52 -7.80 -7.93
CA VAL A 251 -10.60 -8.55 -8.62
C VAL A 251 -12.00 -7.96 -8.37
N GLN A 252 -12.09 -6.92 -7.55
CA GLN A 252 -13.37 -6.46 -7.02
C GLN A 252 -14.32 -5.91 -8.10
N MET A 253 -13.80 -5.17 -9.09
CA MET A 253 -14.62 -4.63 -10.18
C MET A 253 -15.14 -5.75 -11.09
N ASN A 254 -14.27 -6.69 -11.47
CA ASN A 254 -14.65 -7.91 -12.18
C ASN A 254 -15.75 -8.68 -11.43
N LYS A 255 -15.63 -8.83 -10.11
CA LYS A 255 -16.64 -9.49 -9.28
C LYS A 255 -18.01 -8.77 -9.37
N TRP A 256 -18.04 -7.46 -9.14
CA TRP A 256 -19.28 -6.67 -9.25
C TRP A 256 -19.91 -6.74 -10.63
N TYR A 257 -19.10 -6.80 -11.69
CA TYR A 257 -19.63 -6.96 -13.04
C TYR A 257 -20.25 -8.33 -13.28
N ASN A 258 -19.63 -9.41 -12.79
CA ASN A 258 -20.22 -10.75 -12.92
C ASN A 258 -21.52 -10.85 -12.12
N GLU A 259 -21.57 -10.29 -10.91
CA GLU A 259 -22.80 -10.18 -10.11
C GLU A 259 -23.90 -9.44 -10.90
N TYR A 260 -23.58 -8.31 -11.52
CA TYR A 260 -24.49 -7.57 -12.40
C TYR A 260 -25.04 -8.42 -13.56
N ILE A 261 -24.17 -9.19 -14.24
CA ILE A 261 -24.59 -10.02 -15.38
C ILE A 261 -25.47 -11.18 -14.92
N GLU A 262 -25.11 -11.87 -13.84
CA GLU A 262 -25.88 -12.98 -13.28
C GLU A 262 -27.29 -12.52 -12.87
N GLU A 263 -27.38 -11.37 -12.20
CA GLU A 263 -28.66 -10.79 -11.80
C GLU A 263 -29.51 -10.31 -12.97
N LYS A 264 -28.88 -9.93 -14.10
CA LYS A 264 -29.59 -9.57 -15.34
C LYS A 264 -30.24 -10.77 -16.01
N THR A 265 -29.66 -11.96 -15.84
CA THR A 265 -30.19 -13.19 -16.41
C THR A 265 -31.20 -13.91 -15.52
N ASP A 266 -31.25 -13.60 -14.22
CA ASP A 266 -32.11 -14.27 -13.23
C ASP A 266 -33.18 -13.29 -12.68
N PHE A 267 -34.38 -13.32 -13.26
CA PHE A 267 -35.49 -12.44 -12.90
C PHE A 267 -35.88 -12.50 -11.42
N ASN A 268 -35.62 -13.61 -10.73
CA ASN A 268 -35.94 -13.78 -9.30
C ASN A 268 -34.96 -13.03 -8.39
N LYS A 269 -33.76 -12.65 -8.88
CA LYS A 269 -32.74 -11.92 -8.11
C LYS A 269 -32.81 -10.40 -8.24
N ILE A 270 -33.53 -9.89 -9.24
CA ILE A 270 -33.63 -8.45 -9.56
C ILE A 270 -34.16 -7.61 -8.38
N ASN A 271 -34.91 -8.20 -7.45
CA ASN A 271 -35.56 -7.49 -6.36
C ASN A 271 -34.68 -7.20 -5.13
N LYS A 272 -33.40 -7.63 -5.10
CA LYS A 272 -32.52 -7.32 -3.96
C LYS A 272 -31.98 -5.89 -4.04
N LYS A 273 -31.83 -5.22 -2.88
CA LYS A 273 -31.34 -3.84 -2.79
C LYS A 273 -29.90 -3.68 -3.29
N GLU A 274 -29.02 -4.65 -2.99
CA GLU A 274 -27.63 -4.66 -3.47
C GLU A 274 -27.55 -4.73 -4.99
N SER A 275 -28.42 -5.55 -5.60
CA SER A 275 -28.57 -5.67 -7.05
C SER A 275 -28.85 -4.32 -7.68
N ARG A 276 -29.79 -3.54 -7.12
CA ARG A 276 -30.13 -2.20 -7.62
C ARG A 276 -28.91 -1.29 -7.73
N GLN A 277 -27.98 -1.33 -6.79
CA GLN A 277 -26.78 -0.49 -6.81
C GLN A 277 -25.77 -0.93 -7.89
N PHE A 278 -25.62 -2.24 -8.14
CA PHE A 278 -24.82 -2.73 -9.26
C PHE A 278 -25.44 -2.39 -10.62
N TYR A 279 -26.76 -2.53 -10.76
CA TYR A 279 -27.49 -2.08 -11.95
C TYR A 279 -27.28 -0.60 -12.22
N LEU A 280 -27.33 0.24 -11.19
CA LEU A 280 -27.07 1.67 -11.33
C LEU A 280 -25.63 1.93 -11.74
N LEU A 281 -24.63 1.32 -11.08
CA LEU A 281 -23.21 1.51 -11.42
C LEU A 281 -22.91 1.25 -12.91
N PHE A 282 -23.52 0.21 -13.49
CA PHE A 282 -23.35 -0.15 -14.90
C PHE A 282 -24.39 0.51 -15.83
N SER A 283 -25.31 1.35 -15.34
CA SER A 283 -26.35 2.01 -16.14
C SER A 283 -25.81 3.15 -17.02
N ARG A 284 -26.47 3.40 -18.16
CA ARG A 284 -26.21 4.55 -19.06
C ARG A 284 -26.43 5.91 -18.40
N ARG A 285 -27.24 5.95 -17.33
CA ARG A 285 -27.62 7.17 -16.60
C ARG A 285 -26.44 7.75 -15.81
N ILE A 286 -25.61 6.88 -15.25
CA ILE A 286 -24.45 7.28 -14.45
C ILE A 286 -23.39 7.89 -15.36
N LYS A 287 -22.95 9.10 -15.03
CA LYS A 287 -21.97 9.88 -15.79
C LYS A 287 -20.69 10.13 -15.01
N SER A 288 -20.73 10.07 -13.68
CA SER A 288 -19.56 10.35 -12.85
C SER A 288 -19.37 9.32 -11.73
N VAL A 289 -18.11 9.06 -11.37
CA VAL A 289 -17.75 8.16 -10.27
C VAL A 289 -16.58 8.71 -9.47
N GLY A 290 -16.59 8.45 -8.17
CA GLY A 290 -15.46 8.57 -7.26
C GLY A 290 -15.18 7.23 -6.57
N ILE A 291 -13.90 6.94 -6.30
CA ILE A 291 -13.49 5.65 -5.72
C ILE A 291 -12.72 5.91 -4.42
N GLY A 292 -13.15 5.32 -3.31
CA GLY A 292 -12.47 5.36 -2.03
C GLY A 292 -11.90 4.00 -1.68
N ALA A 293 -10.71 3.97 -1.09
CA ALA A 293 -10.09 2.75 -0.58
C ALA A 293 -9.40 3.01 0.76
N TYR A 294 -9.68 2.18 1.77
CA TYR A 294 -9.06 2.33 3.09
C TYR A 294 -8.74 0.99 3.74
N LEU A 295 -7.48 0.83 4.15
CA LEU A 295 -7.01 -0.36 4.86
C LEU A 295 -7.00 -0.07 6.36
N TYR A 296 -7.78 -0.83 7.12
CA TYR A 296 -7.72 -0.81 8.58
C TYR A 296 -7.39 -2.19 9.13
N ARG A 297 -6.28 -2.28 9.87
CA ARG A 297 -5.68 -3.52 10.38
C ARG A 297 -5.33 -4.50 9.26
N LYS A 298 -6.29 -5.28 8.77
CA LYS A 298 -6.11 -6.30 7.72
C LYS A 298 -7.31 -6.41 6.78
N LYS A 299 -8.26 -5.47 6.88
CA LYS A 299 -9.44 -5.41 6.02
C LYS A 299 -9.36 -4.16 5.16
N LEU A 300 -9.45 -4.35 3.86
CA LEU A 300 -9.55 -3.25 2.91
C LEU A 300 -11.03 -2.99 2.66
N THR A 301 -11.45 -1.74 2.78
CA THR A 301 -12.77 -1.31 2.31
C THR A 301 -12.60 -0.57 1.00
N ILE A 302 -13.41 -0.93 0.01
CA ILE A 302 -13.52 -0.22 -1.27
C ILE A 302 -14.94 0.32 -1.38
N VAL A 303 -15.07 1.59 -1.74
CA VAL A 303 -16.35 2.28 -1.92
C VAL A 303 -16.33 3.00 -3.26
N LEU A 304 -17.40 2.89 -4.04
CA LEU A 304 -17.63 3.71 -5.21
C LEU A 304 -18.88 4.54 -4.97
N THR A 305 -18.77 5.85 -5.21
CA THR A 305 -19.91 6.77 -5.22
C THR A 305 -20.11 7.29 -6.63
N PHE A 306 -21.36 7.43 -7.07
CA PHE A 306 -21.65 7.75 -8.47
C PHE A 306 -22.99 8.49 -8.65
N ILE A 307 -23.06 9.29 -9.73
CA ILE A 307 -24.22 10.10 -10.15
C ILE A 307 -24.44 10.03 -11.65
#